data_AF-A0A353HX16-F1
#
_entry.id   AF-A0A353HX16-F1
#
_cell.length_a   1.000
_cell.length_b   1.000
_cell.length_c   1.000
_cell.angle_alpha   90.00
_cell.angle_beta   90.00
_cell.angle_gamma   90.00
#
_symmetry.space_group_name_H-M   'P 1'
#
loop_
_entity.id
_entity.type
_entity.pdbx_description
1 polymer ?
#
loop_
_entity_poly.entity_id
_entity_poly.type
_entity_poly.pdbx_seq_one_letter_code
_entity_poly.pdbx_strand_id
1 'polypeptide(L)'
;MKPWLVSIDLGTTNTVLAYASTGAAEVELFSIDQLVAPGEVAGAPLLPSNRYHPFEGELAAGELQLPWLQDDVAGVAQVAVGRLARNLGAATPGRLVASAKSWLSHPGVDRMAPILPWGSEPDVPKVSPVAASASYLAHLRANWNTRFPEHPLERQEL
;
A
#
# COMPACT_ATOMS: atom_id res chain seq x y z
N MET A 1 13.85 14.28 -21.13
CA MET A 1 14.26 14.39 -19.71
C MET A 1 14.95 13.08 -19.32
N LYS A 2 15.95 13.10 -18.43
CA LYS A 2 16.61 11.86 -17.98
C LYS A 2 15.66 11.08 -17.06
N PRO A 3 15.55 9.75 -17.20
CA PRO A 3 14.72 8.93 -16.32
C PRO A 3 15.31 8.86 -14.90
N TRP A 4 14.46 8.66 -13.90
CA TRP A 4 14.91 8.31 -12.56
C TRP A 4 15.25 6.81 -12.51
N LEU A 5 16.27 6.45 -11.73
CA LEU A 5 16.50 5.09 -11.28
C LEU A 5 15.69 4.88 -10.01
N VAL A 6 14.80 3.91 -9.98
CA VAL A 6 13.91 3.66 -8.84
C VAL A 6 14.08 2.23 -8.37
N SER A 7 14.15 2.01 -7.06
CA SER A 7 14.12 0.67 -6.47
C SER A 7 13.00 0.59 -5.44
N ILE A 8 12.32 -0.57 -5.40
CA ILE A 8 11.24 -0.84 -4.47
C ILE A 8 11.57 -2.11 -3.70
N ASP A 9 11.69 -1.98 -2.38
CA ASP A 9 11.68 -3.13 -1.49
C ASP A 9 10.23 -3.40 -1.04
N LEU A 10 9.59 -4.39 -1.67
CA LEU A 10 8.31 -4.91 -1.23
C LEU A 10 8.56 -5.97 -0.15
N GLY A 11 8.56 -5.55 1.12
CA GLY A 11 8.82 -6.39 2.28
C GLY A 11 7.55 -6.91 2.97
N THR A 12 7.73 -7.89 3.86
CA THR A 12 6.63 -8.51 4.63
C THR A 12 5.98 -7.53 5.61
N THR A 13 6.78 -6.66 6.23
CA THR A 13 6.32 -5.72 7.27
C THR A 13 6.22 -4.30 6.76
N ASN A 14 7.15 -3.87 5.92
CA ASN A 14 7.17 -2.53 5.34
C ASN A 14 7.55 -2.62 3.86
N THR A 15 7.11 -1.62 3.11
CA THR A 15 7.48 -1.34 1.73
C THR A 15 8.23 -0.02 1.69
N VAL A 16 9.30 0.05 0.89
CA VAL A 16 10.18 1.21 0.76
C VAL A 16 10.39 1.52 -0.72
N LEU A 17 10.45 2.80 -1.07
CA LEU A 17 10.86 3.27 -2.39
C LEU A 17 12.10 4.17 -2.22
N ALA A 18 13.14 3.87 -3.00
CA ALA A 18 14.33 4.71 -3.12
C ALA A 18 14.52 5.13 -4.58
N TYR A 19 15.10 6.31 -4.81
CA TYR A 19 15.31 6.83 -6.15
C TYR A 19 16.58 7.67 -6.26
N ALA A 20 17.12 7.76 -7.47
CA ALA A 20 18.26 8.60 -7.80
C ALA A 20 18.18 9.10 -9.24
N SER A 21 18.69 10.30 -9.49
CA SER A 21 18.87 10.79 -10.88
C SER A 21 19.97 9.98 -11.57
N THR A 22 19.87 9.75 -12.89
CA THR A 22 20.89 8.99 -13.61
C THR A 22 22.28 9.63 -13.44
N GLY A 23 23.23 8.88 -12.88
CA GLY A 23 24.59 9.34 -12.61
C GLY A 23 24.77 10.13 -11.31
N ALA A 24 23.75 10.21 -10.46
CA ALA A 24 23.89 10.74 -9.11
C ALA A 24 24.75 9.81 -8.23
N ALA A 25 25.51 10.41 -7.32
CA ALA A 25 26.31 9.67 -6.34
C ALA A 25 25.48 9.24 -5.11
N GLU A 26 24.36 9.91 -4.85
CA GLU A 26 23.51 9.70 -3.69
C GLU A 26 22.15 9.12 -4.09
N VAL A 27 21.62 8.26 -3.21
CA VAL A 27 20.29 7.66 -3.32
C VAL A 27 19.39 8.27 -2.27
N GLU A 28 18.20 8.69 -2.66
CA GLU A 28 17.21 9.30 -1.79
C GLU A 28 16.11 8.30 -1.42
N LEU A 29 15.69 8.31 -0.15
CA LEU A 29 14.47 7.61 0.27
C LEU A 29 13.26 8.49 -0.04
N PHE A 30 12.28 7.91 -0.71
CA PHE A 30 11.04 8.61 -1.01
C PHE A 30 10.19 8.78 0.26
N SER A 31 9.72 10.00 0.51
CA SER A 31 8.78 10.28 1.61
C SER A 31 7.38 9.85 1.18
N ILE A 32 6.93 8.71 1.68
CA ILE A 32 5.65 8.10 1.33
C ILE A 32 4.55 8.71 2.20
N ASP A 33 3.87 9.73 1.68
CA ASP A 33 2.55 10.17 2.14
C ASP A 33 1.58 9.00 2.32
N GLN A 34 0.98 8.94 3.49
CA GLN A 34 0.02 7.93 3.91
C GLN A 34 -0.85 8.51 5.04
N LEU A 35 -2.02 7.92 5.25
CA LEU A 35 -2.85 8.29 6.39
C LEU A 35 -2.18 7.80 7.68
N VAL A 36 -1.95 8.72 8.63
CA VAL A 36 -1.41 8.42 9.97
C VAL A 36 -2.51 8.35 11.03
N ALA A 37 -3.60 9.07 10.78
CA ALA A 37 -4.89 9.00 11.46
C ALA A 37 -6.01 9.23 10.41
N PRO A 38 -7.29 8.97 10.73
CA PRO A 38 -8.41 9.29 9.84
C PRO A 38 -8.37 10.75 9.40
N GLY A 39 -8.34 11.00 8.08
CA GLY A 39 -8.25 12.34 7.49
C GLY A 39 -6.90 13.05 7.63
N GLU A 40 -5.89 12.43 8.25
CA GLU A 40 -4.58 13.05 8.49
C GLU A 40 -3.48 12.36 7.65
N VAL A 41 -2.88 13.12 6.73
CA VAL A 41 -1.81 12.64 5.85
C VAL A 41 -0.46 13.14 6.33
N ALA A 42 0.52 12.25 6.44
CA ALA A 42 1.91 12.62 6.65
C ALA A 42 2.88 11.70 5.89
N GLY A 43 4.02 12.26 5.50
CA GLY A 43 5.10 11.55 4.82
C GLY A 43 5.99 10.76 5.78
N ALA A 44 6.38 9.55 5.38
CA ALA A 44 7.37 8.75 6.09
C ALA A 44 8.19 7.89 5.10
N PRO A 45 9.45 7.56 5.41
CA PRO A 45 10.28 6.74 4.52
C PRO A 45 9.81 5.28 4.42
N LEU A 46 8.94 4.84 5.33
CA LEU A 46 8.40 3.48 5.38
C LEU A 46 6.89 3.51 5.22
N LEU A 47 6.36 2.70 4.30
CA LEU A 47 4.95 2.34 4.24
C LEU A 47 4.76 0.97 4.91
N PRO A 48 4.02 0.85 6.02
CA PRO A 48 3.63 -0.47 6.53
C PRO A 48 2.95 -1.32 5.44
N SER A 49 3.41 -2.57 5.27
CA SER A 49 2.82 -3.55 4.34
C SER A 49 1.53 -4.14 4.92
N ASN A 50 0.60 -3.25 5.27
CA ASN A 50 -0.65 -3.52 5.94
C ASN A 50 -1.81 -2.95 5.11
N ARG A 51 -2.89 -3.71 5.01
CA ARG A 51 -4.16 -3.29 4.42
C ARG A 51 -5.28 -3.59 5.40
N TYR A 52 -6.16 -2.64 5.64
CA TYR A 52 -7.26 -2.77 6.60
C TYR A 52 -8.58 -2.52 5.89
N HIS A 53 -9.57 -3.37 6.18
CA HIS A 53 -10.90 -3.31 5.56
C HIS A 53 -11.90 -2.85 6.62
N PRO A 54 -12.24 -1.55 6.66
CA PRO A 54 -13.10 -1.00 7.69
C PRO A 54 -14.47 -1.66 7.70
N PHE A 55 -15.14 -1.65 8.85
CA PHE A 55 -16.57 -1.92 8.89
C PHE A 55 -17.36 -0.78 8.25
N GLU A 56 -18.58 -1.08 7.80
CA GLU A 56 -19.47 -0.05 7.27
C GLU A 56 -19.77 0.99 8.36
N GLY A 57 -19.49 2.26 8.05
CA GLY A 57 -19.64 3.37 9.00
C GLY A 57 -18.53 3.51 10.04
N GLU A 58 -17.44 2.73 9.96
CA GLU A 58 -16.26 2.92 10.83
C GLU A 58 -15.62 4.28 10.66
N LEU A 59 -15.50 4.69 9.39
CA LEU A 59 -14.84 5.91 8.98
C LEU A 59 -15.86 6.81 8.29
N ALA A 60 -15.79 8.10 8.59
CA ALA A 60 -16.60 9.10 7.94
C ALA A 60 -16.16 9.30 6.49
N ALA A 61 -17.06 9.86 5.67
CA ALA A 61 -16.75 10.20 4.29
C ALA A 61 -15.52 11.13 4.21
N GLY A 62 -14.54 10.73 3.40
CA GLY A 62 -13.30 11.50 3.21
C GLY A 62 -12.19 11.17 4.21
N GLU A 63 -12.41 10.38 5.26
CA GLU A 63 -11.34 10.02 6.21
C GLU A 63 -10.27 9.09 5.61
N LEU A 64 -10.59 8.43 4.49
CA LEU A 64 -9.65 7.66 3.68
C LEU A 64 -9.04 8.46 2.51
N GLN A 65 -9.32 9.76 2.42
CA GLN A 65 -8.85 10.58 1.30
C GLN A 65 -7.33 10.82 1.40
N LEU A 66 -6.61 10.41 0.37
CA LEU A 66 -5.22 10.76 0.13
C LEU A 66 -5.12 11.98 -0.81
N PRO A 67 -3.95 12.59 -1.00
CA PRO A 67 -3.77 13.69 -1.97
C PRO A 67 -4.07 13.30 -3.44
N TRP A 68 -4.33 12.03 -3.71
CA TRP A 68 -4.70 11.49 -5.01
C TRP A 68 -5.98 10.66 -4.92
N LEU A 69 -6.63 10.47 -6.07
CA LEU A 69 -7.72 9.50 -6.23
C LEU A 69 -7.13 8.17 -6.66
N GLN A 70 -7.54 7.10 -5.99
CA GLN A 70 -7.09 5.75 -6.30
C GLN A 70 -8.21 4.76 -6.01
N ASP A 71 -8.66 4.08 -7.04
CA ASP A 71 -9.51 2.90 -6.88
C ASP A 71 -8.71 1.75 -6.28
N ASP A 72 -9.35 0.97 -5.41
CA ASP A 72 -8.72 -0.21 -4.83
C ASP A 72 -8.48 -1.27 -5.90
N VAL A 73 -7.26 -1.83 -5.91
CA VAL A 73 -6.82 -2.81 -6.90
C VAL A 73 -7.67 -4.09 -6.89
N ALA A 74 -8.31 -4.41 -5.76
CA ALA A 74 -9.15 -5.59 -5.60
C ALA A 74 -10.65 -5.27 -5.65
N GLY A 75 -11.04 -4.02 -5.94
CA GLY A 75 -12.44 -3.59 -5.99
C GLY A 75 -13.14 -3.51 -4.63
N VAL A 76 -12.39 -3.43 -3.52
CA VAL A 76 -12.98 -3.24 -2.19
C VAL A 76 -13.27 -1.75 -1.97
N ALA A 77 -14.52 -1.42 -1.62
CA ALA A 77 -14.99 -0.03 -1.59
C ALA A 77 -14.26 0.88 -0.60
N GLN A 78 -13.93 0.36 0.59
CA GLN A 78 -13.19 1.11 1.62
C GLN A 78 -11.99 0.31 2.09
N VAL A 79 -10.82 0.91 1.95
CA VAL A 79 -9.55 0.29 2.29
C VAL A 79 -8.59 1.35 2.81
N ALA A 80 -7.96 1.08 3.94
CA ALA A 80 -6.75 1.80 4.35
C ALA A 80 -5.52 0.97 3.99
N VAL A 81 -4.43 1.63 3.56
CA VAL A 81 -3.10 1.04 3.37
C VAL A 81 -2.08 1.81 4.20
N GLY A 82 -1.06 1.13 4.72
CA GLY A 82 0.02 1.79 5.45
C GLY A 82 -0.27 1.97 6.94
N ARG A 83 0.10 3.13 7.49
CA ARG A 83 0.09 3.37 8.94
C ARG A 83 -1.32 3.34 9.54
N LEU A 84 -2.30 4.01 8.93
CA LEU A 84 -3.69 3.94 9.39
C LEU A 84 -4.17 2.49 9.43
N ALA A 85 -3.87 1.69 8.40
CA ALA A 85 -4.24 0.28 8.36
C ALA A 85 -3.63 -0.51 9.52
N ARG A 86 -2.35 -0.31 9.81
CA ARG A 86 -1.68 -0.93 10.96
C ARG A 86 -2.31 -0.50 12.28
N ASN A 87 -2.65 0.77 12.44
CA ASN A 87 -3.21 1.33 13.67
C ASN A 87 -4.62 0.76 13.94
N LEU A 88 -5.52 0.81 12.96
CA LEU A 88 -6.88 0.26 13.10
C LEU A 88 -6.85 -1.26 13.29
N GLY A 89 -6.01 -1.95 12.51
CA GLY A 89 -5.87 -3.40 12.57
C GLY A 89 -5.31 -3.92 13.90
N ALA A 90 -4.65 -3.10 14.70
CA ALA A 90 -4.22 -3.48 16.04
C ALA A 90 -5.41 -3.75 16.99
N ALA A 91 -6.51 -3.00 16.82
CA ALA A 91 -7.74 -3.19 17.59
C ALA A 91 -8.66 -4.25 16.97
N THR A 92 -8.60 -4.45 15.65
CA THR A 92 -9.46 -5.44 14.95
C THR A 92 -8.65 -6.31 13.98
N PRO A 93 -7.85 -7.28 14.48
CA PRO A 93 -6.94 -8.07 13.65
C PRO A 93 -7.62 -8.87 12.54
N GLY A 94 -8.88 -9.29 12.73
CA GLY A 94 -9.65 -10.03 11.73
C GLY A 94 -9.98 -9.23 10.45
N ARG A 95 -9.77 -7.91 10.46
CA ARG A 95 -9.94 -7.01 9.31
C ARG A 95 -8.60 -6.54 8.71
N LEU A 96 -7.48 -6.96 9.30
CA LEU A 96 -6.13 -6.57 8.89
C LEU A 96 -5.49 -7.65 8.02
N VAL A 97 -5.16 -7.29 6.79
CA VAL A 97 -4.18 -8.03 5.99
C VAL A 97 -2.78 -7.62 6.44
N ALA A 98 -2.04 -8.59 6.94
CA ALA A 98 -0.61 -8.50 7.23
C ALA A 98 0.14 -9.63 6.52
N SER A 99 1.45 -9.46 6.35
CA SER A 99 2.33 -10.50 5.78
C SER A 99 1.92 -11.01 4.39
N ALA A 100 1.28 -10.15 3.57
CA ALA A 100 0.82 -10.52 2.22
C ALA A 100 1.96 -11.07 1.33
N LYS A 101 3.18 -10.52 1.45
CA LYS A 101 4.37 -11.04 0.78
C LYS A 101 4.67 -12.50 1.16
N SER A 102 4.57 -12.85 2.43
CA SER A 102 4.82 -14.22 2.88
C SER A 102 3.81 -15.19 2.28
N TRP A 103 2.52 -14.81 2.23
CA TRP A 103 1.48 -15.60 1.56
C TRP A 103 1.68 -15.68 0.05
N LEU A 104 2.15 -14.61 -0.58
CA LEU A 104 2.45 -14.55 -2.01
C LEU A 104 3.53 -15.57 -2.41
N SER A 105 4.48 -15.84 -1.51
CA SER A 105 5.57 -16.79 -1.71
C SER A 105 5.34 -18.15 -1.03
N HIS A 106 4.19 -18.37 -0.40
CA HIS A 106 3.91 -19.62 0.30
C HIS A 106 3.43 -20.70 -0.70
N PRO A 107 4.14 -21.84 -0.86
CA PRO A 107 3.83 -22.82 -1.90
C PRO A 107 2.53 -23.59 -1.64
N GLY A 108 2.04 -23.61 -0.40
CA GLY A 108 0.83 -24.34 0.01
C GLY A 108 -0.49 -23.61 -0.22
N VAL A 109 -0.50 -22.42 -0.82
CA VAL A 109 -1.72 -21.65 -1.06
C VAL A 109 -1.87 -21.23 -2.52
N ASP A 110 -3.12 -21.09 -2.95
CA ASP A 110 -3.41 -20.34 -4.15
C ASP A 110 -3.27 -18.83 -3.87
N ARG A 111 -2.16 -18.25 -4.35
CA ARG A 111 -1.86 -16.82 -4.21
C ARG A 111 -2.82 -15.89 -4.98
N MET A 112 -3.67 -16.43 -5.84
CA MET A 112 -4.70 -15.68 -6.57
C MET A 112 -6.07 -15.77 -5.90
N ALA A 113 -6.28 -16.74 -5.00
CA ALA A 113 -7.54 -16.90 -4.29
C ALA A 113 -7.73 -15.82 -3.20
N PRO A 114 -8.97 -15.37 -2.94
CA PRO A 114 -9.26 -14.37 -1.92
C PRO A 114 -9.20 -14.97 -0.50
N ILE A 115 -7.98 -15.12 0.03
CA ILE A 115 -7.71 -15.79 1.32
C ILE A 115 -7.36 -14.81 2.46
N LEU A 116 -7.16 -13.52 2.18
CA LEU A 116 -6.78 -12.51 3.17
C LEU A 116 -7.88 -11.45 3.36
N PRO A 117 -8.19 -10.99 4.60
CA PRO A 117 -7.52 -11.33 5.85
C PRO A 117 -7.77 -12.78 6.25
N TRP A 118 -6.74 -13.43 6.75
CA TRP A 118 -6.83 -14.84 7.13
C TRP A 118 -7.70 -14.97 8.38
N GLY A 119 -8.63 -15.94 8.37
CA GLY A 119 -9.55 -16.15 9.49
C GLY A 119 -10.51 -14.97 9.73
N SER A 120 -10.75 -14.12 8.73
CA SER A 120 -11.74 -13.04 8.85
C SER A 120 -13.16 -13.59 8.96
N GLU A 121 -14.02 -12.79 9.59
CA GLU A 121 -15.46 -13.01 9.60
C GLU A 121 -16.05 -12.99 8.17
N PRO A 122 -17.20 -13.63 7.92
CA PRO A 122 -17.80 -13.76 6.59
C PRO A 122 -18.15 -12.43 5.90
N ASP A 123 -18.41 -11.38 6.67
CA ASP A 123 -18.77 -10.05 6.18
C ASP A 123 -17.55 -9.22 5.74
N VAL A 124 -16.33 -9.67 6.08
CA VAL A 124 -15.09 -8.96 5.71
C VAL A 124 -14.71 -9.33 4.28
N PRO A 125 -14.65 -8.36 3.34
CA PRO A 125 -14.22 -8.64 1.97
C PRO A 125 -12.82 -9.26 1.97
N LYS A 126 -12.65 -10.40 1.31
CA LYS A 126 -11.33 -11.03 1.17
C LYS A 126 -10.67 -10.69 -0.16
N VAL A 127 -9.35 -10.71 -0.17
CA VAL A 127 -8.49 -10.49 -1.33
C VAL A 127 -7.35 -11.48 -1.38
N SER A 128 -6.74 -11.58 -2.55
CA SER A 128 -5.60 -12.46 -2.76
C SER A 128 -4.29 -11.85 -2.25
N PRO A 129 -3.29 -12.68 -1.91
CA PRO A 129 -1.93 -12.21 -1.64
C PRO A 129 -1.35 -11.32 -2.74
N VAL A 130 -1.67 -11.63 -4.01
CA VAL A 130 -1.31 -10.80 -5.16
C VAL A 130 -1.99 -9.43 -5.08
N ALA A 131 -3.31 -9.38 -4.89
CA ALA A 131 -4.06 -8.13 -4.88
C ALA A 131 -3.68 -7.24 -3.68
N ALA A 132 -3.49 -7.83 -2.49
CA ALA A 132 -3.01 -7.12 -1.32
C ALA A 132 -1.62 -6.51 -1.56
N SER A 133 -0.67 -7.28 -2.09
CA SER A 133 0.68 -6.77 -2.40
C SER A 133 0.66 -5.70 -3.49
N ALA A 134 -0.19 -5.87 -4.52
CA ALA A 134 -0.38 -4.88 -5.57
C ALA A 134 -0.96 -3.56 -5.03
N SER A 135 -1.80 -3.60 -3.99
CA SER A 135 -2.32 -2.38 -3.37
C SER A 135 -1.21 -1.50 -2.77
N TYR A 136 -0.16 -2.12 -2.19
CA TYR A 136 1.00 -1.38 -1.66
C TYR A 136 1.79 -0.71 -2.77
N LEU A 137 2.02 -1.41 -3.87
CA LEU A 137 2.71 -0.86 -5.04
C LEU A 137 1.87 0.23 -5.74
N ALA A 138 0.55 0.06 -5.79
CA ALA A 138 -0.34 1.07 -6.34
C ALA A 138 -0.34 2.36 -5.50
N HIS A 139 -0.26 2.24 -4.17
CA HIS A 139 -0.08 3.39 -3.26
C HIS A 139 1.22 4.14 -3.58
N LEU A 140 2.35 3.43 -3.70
CA LEU A 140 3.63 4.04 -4.08
C LEU A 140 3.55 4.74 -5.43
N ARG A 141 2.97 4.08 -6.44
CA ARG A 141 2.80 4.64 -7.78
C ARG A 141 1.98 5.93 -7.76
N ALA A 142 0.84 5.91 -7.07
CA ALA A 142 -0.04 7.08 -7.03
C ALA A 142 0.63 8.27 -6.31
N ASN A 143 1.33 8.00 -5.22
CA ASN A 143 2.11 9.01 -4.51
C ASN A 143 3.23 9.59 -5.38
N TRP A 144 4.04 8.70 -5.98
CA TRP A 144 5.10 9.10 -6.91
C TRP A 144 4.57 9.96 -8.05
N ASN A 145 3.49 9.53 -8.72
CA ASN A 145 2.92 10.24 -9.86
C ASN A 145 2.31 11.59 -9.47
N THR A 146 1.86 11.73 -8.22
CA THR A 146 1.42 13.03 -7.66
C THR A 146 2.61 13.96 -7.45
N ARG A 147 3.74 13.44 -6.94
CA ARG A 147 4.94 14.22 -6.64
C ARG A 147 5.77 14.57 -7.87
N PHE A 148 5.79 13.69 -8.87
CA PHE A 148 6.56 13.79 -10.11
C PHE A 148 5.67 13.59 -11.35
N PRO A 149 4.72 14.51 -11.63
CA PRO A 149 3.74 14.34 -12.71
C PRO A 149 4.35 14.22 -14.10
N GLU A 150 5.52 14.81 -14.33
CA GLU A 150 6.25 14.73 -15.60
C GLU A 150 7.10 13.45 -15.74
N HIS A 151 7.26 12.69 -14.65
CA HIS A 151 8.07 11.48 -14.57
C HIS A 151 7.29 10.34 -13.91
N PRO A 152 6.18 9.87 -14.49
CA PRO A 152 5.35 8.84 -13.87
C PRO A 152 6.15 7.55 -13.65
N LEU A 153 5.90 6.86 -12.53
CA LEU A 153 6.68 5.73 -12.03
C LEU A 153 6.79 4.61 -13.07
N GLU A 154 5.71 4.33 -13.79
CA GLU A 154 5.64 3.29 -14.82
C GLU A 154 6.50 3.57 -16.08
N ARG A 155 7.13 4.75 -16.16
CA ARG A 155 8.09 5.13 -17.22
C ARG A 155 9.53 5.25 -16.72
N GLN A 156 9.78 4.95 -15.45
CA GLN A 156 11.12 4.99 -14.86
C GLN A 156 11.81 3.63 -14.98
N GLU A 157 13.11 3.63 -14.76
CA GLU A 157 13.92 2.41 -14.75
C GLU A 157 13.83 1.77 -13.35
N LEU A 158 13.39 0.52 -13.29
CA LEU A 158 13.14 -0.28 -12.07
C LEU A 158 14.17 -1.40 -11.91
#